data_AF-A0A800ETD7-F1
#
_entry.id   AF-A0A800ETD7-F1
#
_cell.length_a   1.000
_cell.length_b   1.000
_cell.length_c   1.000
_cell.angle_alpha   90.00
_cell.angle_beta   90.00
_cell.angle_gamma   90.00
#
_symmetry.space_group_name_H-M   'P 1'
#
loop_
_entity.id
_entity.type
_entity.pdbx_description
1 polymer ?
#
loop_
_entity_poly.entity_id
_entity_poly.type
_entity_poly.pdbx_seq_one_letter_code
_entity_poly.pdbx_strand_id
1 'polypeptide(L)'
;AEVVPCTLIHARHEDRGFRAGAARNHAVSKSSGDYLIFLDGDCIVRPNFLAGYARLAQSGYLTRGCRVLLSEGYTLRLLRDQELPPGDRSWLTRRLRGEVNRLLPLLHVPYRWFHKAHRWRGIKSCNLGLWRADFENVNGFDESYVGWGHEDHDLAVRLLRAGIQRKEGRSDVPVIHLWHKKGDRSANQENEKRLEGVLRADYTRAPVGLKR
;
A
#
# COMPACT_ATOMS: atom_id res chain seq x y z
N ALA A 1 -0.82 -15.44 25.30
CA ALA A 1 -1.38 -14.74 24.12
C ALA A 1 -0.48 -13.56 23.83
N GLU A 2 -0.02 -13.39 22.59
CA GLU A 2 0.68 -12.17 22.21
C GLU A 2 -0.27 -10.98 22.37
N VAL A 3 0.12 -9.99 23.16
CA VAL A 3 -0.67 -8.79 23.39
C VAL A 3 -0.37 -7.84 22.25
N VAL A 4 -1.37 -7.57 21.40
CA VAL A 4 -1.28 -6.49 20.42
C VAL A 4 -1.39 -5.17 21.21
N PRO A 5 -0.38 -4.29 21.19
CA PRO A 5 -0.35 -3.09 22.06
C PRO A 5 -1.27 -1.96 21.55
N CYS A 6 -2.27 -2.29 20.74
CA CYS A 6 -3.24 -1.36 20.19
C CYS A 6 -4.60 -2.04 20.02
N THR A 7 -5.65 -1.23 19.88
CA THR A 7 -7.01 -1.72 19.62
C THR A 7 -7.06 -2.39 18.25
N LEU A 8 -7.40 -3.69 18.24
CA LEU A 8 -7.66 -4.44 17.02
C LEU A 8 -9.15 -4.40 16.69
N ILE A 9 -9.50 -3.86 15.53
CA ILE A 9 -10.87 -3.84 15.01
C ILE A 9 -10.92 -4.74 13.78
N HIS A 10 -11.79 -5.73 13.81
CA HIS A 10 -12.06 -6.58 12.66
C HIS A 10 -13.29 -6.06 11.90
N ALA A 11 -13.10 -5.68 10.64
CA ALA A 11 -14.17 -5.19 9.76
C ALA A 11 -14.40 -6.19 8.61
N ARG A 12 -15.64 -6.65 8.45
CA ARG A 12 -16.02 -7.64 7.45
C ARG A 12 -17.19 -7.13 6.62
N HIS A 13 -17.16 -7.45 5.33
CA HIS A 13 -18.27 -7.24 4.40
C HIS A 13 -18.61 -8.55 3.69
N GLU A 14 -19.79 -8.62 3.07
CA GLU A 14 -20.25 -9.78 2.31
C GLU A 14 -19.28 -10.09 1.15
N ASP A 15 -19.03 -11.37 0.89
CA ASP A 15 -18.22 -11.76 -0.27
C ASP A 15 -19.05 -11.63 -1.55
N ARG A 16 -18.71 -10.62 -2.36
CA ARG A 16 -19.29 -10.40 -3.70
C ARG A 16 -18.17 -10.22 -4.71
N GLY A 17 -17.13 -11.04 -4.58
CA GLY A 17 -15.92 -10.97 -5.40
C GLY A 17 -14.89 -9.97 -4.88
N PHE A 18 -13.82 -9.80 -5.66
CA PHE A 18 -12.66 -9.00 -5.28
C PHE A 18 -12.97 -7.50 -5.28
N ARG A 19 -13.23 -6.93 -4.10
CA ARG A 19 -13.64 -5.52 -3.91
C ARG A 19 -12.72 -4.82 -2.91
N ALA A 20 -11.43 -4.79 -3.22
CA ALA A 20 -10.40 -4.30 -2.30
C ALA A 20 -10.61 -2.83 -1.90
N GLY A 21 -11.04 -1.97 -2.83
CA GLY A 21 -11.38 -0.56 -2.54
C GLY A 21 -12.50 -0.43 -1.50
N ALA A 22 -13.60 -1.16 -1.67
CA ALA A 22 -14.72 -1.18 -0.73
C ALA A 22 -14.32 -1.75 0.65
N ALA A 23 -13.51 -2.81 0.68
CA ALA A 23 -12.99 -3.38 1.92
C ALA A 23 -12.14 -2.34 2.70
N ARG A 24 -11.27 -1.62 1.99
CA ARG A 24 -10.41 -0.56 2.56
C ARG A 24 -11.23 0.63 3.04
N ASN A 25 -12.21 1.10 2.28
CA ASN A 25 -13.14 2.14 2.71
C ASN A 25 -13.90 1.73 3.99
N HIS A 26 -14.42 0.50 4.02
CA HIS A 26 -15.12 -0.03 5.17
C HIS A 26 -14.24 -0.07 6.42
N ALA A 27 -12.99 -0.54 6.30
CA ALA A 27 -12.03 -0.50 7.40
C ALA A 27 -11.74 0.94 7.87
N VAL A 28 -11.55 1.89 6.94
CA VAL A 28 -11.32 3.30 7.29
C VAL A 28 -12.50 3.89 8.06
N SER A 29 -13.74 3.58 7.67
CA SER A 29 -14.96 4.03 8.39
C SER A 29 -15.07 3.53 9.84
N LYS A 30 -14.36 2.45 10.18
CA LYS A 30 -14.33 1.88 11.54
C LYS A 30 -13.10 2.31 12.34
N SER A 31 -12.10 2.88 11.68
CA SER A 31 -10.86 3.35 12.31
C SER A 31 -10.99 4.79 12.83
N SER A 32 -10.19 5.16 13.82
CA SER A 32 -10.21 6.49 14.46
C SER A 32 -8.93 7.33 14.26
N GLY A 33 -7.85 6.75 13.74
CA GLY A 33 -6.57 7.46 13.59
C GLY A 33 -6.61 8.55 12.51
N ASP A 34 -5.92 9.66 12.74
CA ASP A 34 -5.82 10.79 11.80
C ASP A 34 -4.90 10.51 10.60
N TYR A 35 -3.95 9.61 10.78
CA TYR A 35 -3.04 9.15 9.73
C TYR A 35 -3.35 7.69 9.39
N LEU A 36 -3.64 7.43 8.13
CA LEU A 36 -3.98 6.11 7.61
C LEU A 36 -2.72 5.46 7.05
N ILE A 37 -2.50 4.18 7.37
CA ILE A 37 -1.47 3.34 6.77
C ILE A 37 -2.15 2.09 6.23
N PHE A 38 -2.10 1.90 4.92
CA PHE A 38 -2.56 0.68 4.25
C PHE A 38 -1.39 -0.30 4.11
N LEU A 39 -1.67 -1.56 4.45
CA LEU A 39 -0.74 -2.68 4.42
C LEU A 39 -1.51 -3.94 3.97
N ASP A 40 -0.98 -4.66 2.98
CA ASP A 40 -1.57 -5.93 2.56
C ASP A 40 -1.20 -7.07 3.54
N GLY A 41 -2.07 -8.08 3.67
CA GLY A 41 -1.90 -9.19 4.61
C GLY A 41 -0.74 -10.14 4.30
N ASP A 42 -0.09 -9.99 3.14
CA ASP A 42 1.07 -10.76 2.69
C ASP A 42 2.38 -9.95 2.81
N CYS A 43 2.37 -8.87 3.58
CA CYS A 43 3.53 -8.01 3.80
C CYS A 43 4.02 -8.07 5.25
N ILE A 44 5.31 -8.35 5.42
CA ILE A 44 6.00 -8.30 6.71
C ILE A 44 6.69 -6.96 6.88
N VAL A 45 6.42 -6.28 8.00
CA VAL A 45 6.98 -4.97 8.34
C VAL A 45 8.24 -5.11 9.19
N ARG A 46 9.10 -4.08 9.13
CA ARG A 46 10.27 -3.95 10.01
C ARG A 46 9.84 -3.35 11.37
N PRO A 47 10.59 -3.56 12.47
CA PRO A 47 10.24 -3.02 13.78
C PRO A 47 10.01 -1.50 13.81
N ASN A 48 10.77 -0.74 13.01
CA ASN A 48 10.67 0.72 12.94
C ASN A 48 9.62 1.24 11.94
N PHE A 49 8.73 0.40 11.43
CA PHE A 49 7.80 0.74 10.35
C PHE A 49 6.88 1.92 10.70
N LEU A 50 6.22 1.88 11.87
CA LEU A 50 5.36 2.97 12.33
C LEU A 50 6.15 4.24 12.61
N ALA A 51 7.33 4.12 13.23
CA ALA A 51 8.22 5.26 13.45
C ALA A 51 8.71 5.88 12.13
N GLY A 52 8.92 5.06 11.08
CA GLY A 52 9.24 5.52 9.73
C GLY A 52 8.11 6.36 9.13
N TYR A 53 6.87 5.86 9.20
CA TYR A 53 5.70 6.63 8.77
C TYR A 53 5.51 7.92 9.56
N ALA A 54 5.69 7.88 10.88
CA ALA A 54 5.60 9.07 11.73
C ALA A 54 6.61 10.16 11.32
N ARG A 55 7.85 9.78 10.98
CA ARG A 55 8.87 10.74 10.46
C ARG A 55 8.53 11.29 9.08
N LEU A 56 7.88 10.49 8.23
CA LEU A 56 7.57 10.87 6.85
C LEU A 56 6.25 11.66 6.73
N ALA A 57 5.34 11.49 7.68
CA ALA A 57 4.04 12.13 7.73
C ALA A 57 4.19 13.64 7.59
N GLN A 58 3.51 14.20 6.60
CA GLN A 58 3.56 15.63 6.27
C GLN A 58 2.25 16.01 5.61
N SER A 59 1.59 17.07 6.08
CA SER A 59 0.34 17.56 5.51
C SER A 59 0.50 17.92 4.03
N GLY A 60 -0.49 17.56 3.21
CA GLY A 60 -0.42 17.72 1.76
C GLY A 60 0.47 16.70 1.05
N TYR A 61 0.92 15.63 1.73
CA TYR A 61 1.69 14.55 1.11
C TYR A 61 1.10 13.17 1.43
N LEU A 62 1.06 12.32 0.40
CA LEU A 62 0.93 10.88 0.53
C LEU A 62 2.33 10.23 0.47
N THR A 63 2.57 9.26 1.34
CA THR A 63 3.82 8.52 1.46
C THR A 63 3.67 7.15 0.84
N ARG A 64 4.37 6.92 -0.28
CA ARG A 64 4.43 5.62 -0.94
C ARG A 64 5.59 4.80 -0.36
N GLY A 65 5.28 3.65 0.23
CA GLY A 65 6.31 2.75 0.74
C GLY A 65 6.89 1.83 -0.34
N CYS A 66 8.01 1.18 0.00
CA CYS A 66 8.73 0.29 -0.91
C CYS A 66 8.50 -1.17 -0.57
N ARG A 67 8.58 -2.02 -1.59
CA ARG A 67 8.44 -3.48 -1.45
C ARG A 67 9.71 -4.22 -1.81
N VAL A 68 10.14 -5.16 -0.98
CA VAL A 68 11.13 -6.18 -1.34
C VAL A 68 10.36 -7.45 -1.57
N LEU A 69 10.45 -7.99 -2.78
CA LEU A 69 9.70 -9.18 -3.17
C LEU A 69 10.54 -10.40 -2.84
N LEU A 70 9.95 -11.35 -2.11
CA LEU A 70 10.54 -12.65 -1.89
C LEU A 70 10.31 -13.56 -3.12
N SER A 71 11.19 -14.53 -3.32
CA SER A 71 10.94 -15.63 -4.24
C SER A 71 9.88 -16.59 -3.68
N GLU A 72 9.26 -17.37 -4.57
CA GLU A 72 8.31 -18.43 -4.20
C GLU A 72 8.94 -19.42 -3.22
N GLY A 73 10.08 -20.01 -3.60
CA GLY A 73 10.75 -21.02 -2.78
C GLY A 73 11.20 -20.50 -1.41
N TYR A 74 11.54 -19.21 -1.30
CA TYR A 74 11.88 -18.64 0.01
C TYR A 74 10.65 -18.35 0.86
N THR A 75 9.58 -17.85 0.25
CA THR A 75 8.30 -17.63 0.92
C THR A 75 7.75 -18.93 1.49
N LEU A 76 7.72 -20.00 0.69
CA LEU A 76 7.22 -21.31 1.12
C LEU A 76 8.03 -21.89 2.28
N ARG A 77 9.35 -21.67 2.29
CA ARG A 77 10.23 -22.08 3.39
C ARG A 77 9.89 -21.35 4.69
N LEU A 78 9.80 -20.02 4.65
CA LEU A 78 9.44 -19.20 5.81
C LEU A 78 8.08 -19.60 6.39
N LEU A 79 7.08 -19.81 5.54
CA LEU A 79 5.74 -20.22 5.97
C LEU A 79 5.72 -21.62 6.60
N ARG A 80 6.45 -22.58 6.00
CA ARG A 80 6.56 -23.94 6.52
C ARG A 80 7.25 -23.97 7.87
N ASP A 81 8.33 -23.21 8.00
CA ASP A 81 9.19 -23.21 9.18
C ASP A 81 8.69 -22.20 10.25
N GLN A 82 7.61 -21.46 9.95
CA GLN A 82 7.02 -20.38 10.78
C GLN A 82 8.07 -19.31 11.18
N GLU A 83 8.98 -19.01 10.26
CA GLU A 83 10.08 -18.06 10.49
C GLU A 83 9.75 -16.68 9.93
N LEU A 84 10.29 -15.65 10.60
CA LEU A 84 10.34 -14.30 10.03
C LEU A 84 11.58 -14.15 9.13
N PRO A 85 11.51 -13.31 8.07
CA PRO A 85 12.68 -12.95 7.30
C PRO A 85 13.80 -12.41 8.21
N PRO A 86 15.06 -12.75 7.92
CA PRO A 86 16.18 -12.54 8.81
C PRO A 86 16.54 -11.06 8.96
N GLY A 87 17.28 -10.76 10.04
CA GLY A 87 17.83 -9.43 10.30
C GLY A 87 18.87 -8.95 9.28
N ASP A 88 19.25 -7.67 9.40
CA ASP A 88 19.88 -6.86 8.35
C ASP A 88 21.13 -7.45 7.68
N ARG A 89 21.94 -8.23 8.39
CA ARG A 89 23.24 -8.72 7.89
C ARG A 89 23.12 -9.83 6.84
N SER A 90 21.98 -10.48 6.74
CA SER A 90 21.80 -11.65 5.87
C SER A 90 21.25 -11.31 4.47
N TRP A 91 20.76 -10.08 4.26
CA TRP A 91 20.05 -9.73 3.03
C TRP A 91 20.90 -9.85 1.78
N LEU A 92 22.20 -9.52 1.86
CA LEU A 92 23.12 -9.69 0.73
C LEU A 92 23.19 -11.15 0.28
N THR A 93 23.36 -12.09 1.21
CA THR A 93 23.36 -13.52 0.93
C THR A 93 22.03 -13.97 0.31
N ARG A 94 20.90 -13.49 0.83
CA ARG A 94 19.57 -13.76 0.26
C ARG A 94 19.45 -13.22 -1.18
N ARG A 95 20.02 -12.04 -1.47
CA ARG A 95 20.02 -11.47 -2.83
C ARG A 95 20.87 -12.26 -3.80
N LEU A 96 22.02 -12.76 -3.36
CA LEU A 96 22.89 -13.62 -4.16
C LEU A 96 22.23 -14.98 -4.47
N ARG A 97 21.40 -15.49 -3.55
CA ARG A 97 20.59 -16.71 -3.74
C ARG A 97 19.32 -16.51 -4.58
N GLY A 98 19.05 -15.28 -5.05
CA GLY A 98 17.81 -14.97 -5.77
C GLY A 98 16.54 -15.01 -4.91
N GLU A 99 16.68 -15.01 -3.57
CA GLU A 99 15.56 -15.09 -2.63
C GLU A 99 14.87 -13.74 -2.42
N VAL A 100 15.55 -12.63 -2.77
CA VAL A 100 14.99 -11.26 -2.77
C VAL A 100 15.33 -10.53 -4.08
N ASN A 101 14.42 -9.69 -4.55
CA ASN A 101 14.65 -8.97 -5.82
C ASN A 101 15.60 -7.77 -5.72
N ARG A 102 15.68 -7.08 -4.57
CA ARG A 102 16.49 -5.86 -4.40
C ARG A 102 16.87 -5.60 -2.94
N LEU A 103 18.01 -4.92 -2.74
CA LEU A 103 18.56 -4.60 -1.43
C LEU A 103 18.39 -3.13 -1.02
N LEU A 104 18.30 -2.22 -1.99
CA LEU A 104 18.33 -0.78 -1.70
C LEU A 104 17.28 -0.31 -0.68
N PRO A 105 16.02 -0.82 -0.68
CA PRO A 105 15.04 -0.47 0.36
C PRO A 105 15.38 -1.01 1.76
N LEU A 106 16.30 -1.97 1.88
CA LEU A 106 16.72 -2.58 3.15
C LEU A 106 17.95 -1.92 3.75
N LEU A 107 18.65 -1.09 2.96
CA LEU A 107 19.80 -0.32 3.42
C LEU A 107 19.30 1.02 3.93
N HIS A 108 19.69 1.41 5.15
CA HIS A 108 19.33 2.71 5.69
C HIS A 108 20.08 3.81 4.90
N VAL A 109 19.37 4.48 3.99
CA VAL A 109 19.88 5.63 3.27
C VAL A 109 19.23 6.89 3.85
N PRO A 110 20.00 7.88 4.34
CA PRO A 110 19.43 9.09 4.93
C PRO A 110 18.49 9.82 3.96
N TYR A 111 17.35 10.28 4.49
CA TYR A 111 16.26 10.90 3.73
C TYR A 111 16.65 12.16 2.93
N ARG A 112 17.79 12.79 3.24
CA ARG A 112 18.23 14.12 2.77
C ARG A 112 18.45 14.26 1.24
N TRP A 113 18.25 13.20 0.46
CA TRP A 113 18.64 13.13 -0.95
C TRP A 113 17.47 12.98 -1.93
N PHE A 114 16.19 13.08 -1.48
CA PHE A 114 15.10 12.52 -2.28
C PHE A 114 13.91 13.43 -2.59
N HIS A 115 13.50 13.30 -3.85
CA HIS A 115 12.62 14.18 -4.61
C HIS A 115 11.14 13.95 -4.32
N LYS A 116 10.40 15.06 -4.32
CA LYS A 116 8.96 15.10 -4.53
C LYS A 116 8.69 14.67 -5.97
N ALA A 117 7.82 13.70 -6.19
CA ALA A 117 7.48 13.22 -7.52
C ALA A 117 6.01 13.46 -7.81
N HIS A 118 5.68 14.23 -8.84
CA HIS A 118 4.29 14.43 -9.26
C HIS A 118 3.87 13.32 -10.24
N ARG A 119 3.81 12.07 -9.76
CA ARG A 119 3.48 10.90 -10.59
C ARG A 119 2.57 9.92 -9.86
N TRP A 120 1.40 9.66 -10.44
CA TRP A 120 0.43 8.69 -9.93
C TRP A 120 0.93 7.24 -10.07
N ARG A 121 1.65 6.93 -11.14
CA ARG A 121 2.16 5.58 -11.42
C ARG A 121 3.05 5.05 -10.32
N GLY A 122 2.78 3.83 -9.87
CA GLY A 122 3.59 3.11 -8.88
C GLY A 122 3.23 3.39 -7.42
N ILE A 123 2.20 4.21 -7.17
CA ILE A 123 1.49 4.20 -5.89
C ILE A 123 0.69 2.89 -5.82
N LYS A 124 0.78 2.22 -4.67
CA LYS A 124 0.09 0.96 -4.40
C LYS A 124 -0.34 0.94 -2.94
N SER A 125 -1.58 0.58 -2.66
CA SER A 125 -2.14 0.57 -1.31
C SER A 125 -1.51 -0.50 -0.41
N CYS A 126 -0.82 -1.50 -0.96
CA CYS A 126 -0.06 -2.49 -0.20
C CYS A 126 0.94 -1.92 0.82
N ASN A 127 1.36 -0.66 0.66
CA ASN A 127 2.26 0.07 1.55
C ASN A 127 2.11 1.57 1.24
N LEU A 128 1.07 2.19 1.77
CA LEU A 128 0.69 3.59 1.51
C LEU A 128 0.28 4.28 2.81
N GLY A 129 0.83 5.46 3.08
CA GLY A 129 0.42 6.30 4.21
C GLY A 129 -0.05 7.67 3.76
N LEU A 130 -1.10 8.20 4.37
CA LEU A 130 -1.64 9.54 4.10
C LEU A 130 -2.57 10.01 5.23
N TRP A 131 -2.84 11.30 5.27
CA TRP A 131 -3.82 11.86 6.21
C TRP A 131 -5.24 11.41 5.86
N ARG A 132 -6.01 11.09 6.90
CA ARG A 132 -7.44 10.79 6.79
C ARG A 132 -8.19 11.91 6.07
N ALA A 133 -7.92 13.16 6.42
CA ALA A 133 -8.57 14.31 5.80
C ALA A 133 -8.38 14.33 4.28
N ASP A 134 -7.16 14.05 3.80
CA ASP A 134 -6.85 13.97 2.36
C ASP A 134 -7.60 12.80 1.68
N PHE A 135 -7.65 11.64 2.35
CA PHE A 135 -8.38 10.45 1.88
C PHE A 135 -9.90 10.70 1.79
N GLU A 136 -10.48 11.31 2.82
CA GLU A 136 -11.91 11.63 2.88
C GLU A 136 -12.29 12.75 1.90
N ASN A 137 -11.39 13.72 1.68
CA ASN A 137 -11.59 14.79 0.71
C ASN A 137 -11.82 14.25 -0.71
N VAL A 138 -11.06 13.22 -1.09
CA VAL A 138 -11.22 12.53 -2.39
C VAL A 138 -12.29 11.43 -2.39
N ASN A 139 -13.06 11.31 -1.31
CA ASN A 139 -14.08 10.27 -1.11
C ASN A 139 -13.53 8.83 -1.10
N GLY A 140 -12.30 8.62 -0.65
CA GLY A 140 -11.69 7.30 -0.52
C GLY A 140 -11.43 6.57 -1.85
N PHE A 141 -11.36 5.24 -1.82
CA PHE A 141 -11.29 4.42 -3.03
C PHE A 141 -12.63 4.46 -3.78
N ASP A 142 -12.60 4.40 -5.11
CA ASP A 142 -13.80 4.18 -5.91
C ASP A 142 -14.21 2.70 -5.84
N GLU A 143 -15.37 2.43 -5.23
CA GLU A 143 -15.93 1.09 -5.03
C GLU A 143 -16.47 0.48 -6.33
N SER A 144 -16.49 1.24 -7.42
CA SER A 144 -16.82 0.74 -8.77
C SER A 144 -15.73 -0.17 -9.33
N TYR A 145 -14.51 -0.13 -8.78
CA TYR A 145 -13.45 -1.08 -9.13
C TYR A 145 -13.72 -2.44 -8.48
N VAL A 146 -14.17 -3.38 -9.31
CA VAL A 146 -14.39 -4.79 -8.96
C VAL A 146 -13.41 -5.65 -9.76
N GLY A 147 -12.85 -6.67 -9.13
CA GLY A 147 -11.77 -7.47 -9.71
C GLY A 147 -10.40 -6.79 -9.56
N TRP A 148 -9.38 -7.40 -10.16
CA TRP A 148 -8.01 -6.95 -9.97
C TRP A 148 -7.71 -5.62 -10.69
N GLY A 149 -7.13 -4.67 -9.95
CA GLY A 149 -6.33 -3.58 -10.50
C GLY A 149 -7.00 -2.22 -10.64
N HIS A 150 -6.14 -1.20 -10.71
CA HIS A 150 -6.41 0.21 -11.02
C HIS A 150 -7.12 1.05 -9.94
N GLU A 151 -7.65 0.46 -8.88
CA GLU A 151 -8.25 1.20 -7.76
C GLU A 151 -7.21 2.10 -7.06
N ASP A 152 -5.97 1.61 -6.94
CA ASP A 152 -4.85 2.38 -6.36
C ASP A 152 -4.43 3.56 -7.26
N HIS A 153 -4.49 3.35 -8.57
CA HIS A 153 -4.09 4.36 -9.55
C HIS A 153 -5.12 5.47 -9.63
N ASP A 154 -6.41 5.13 -9.61
CA ASP A 154 -7.50 6.11 -9.52
C ASP A 154 -7.37 6.97 -8.26
N LEU A 155 -7.25 6.35 -7.08
CA LEU A 155 -7.04 7.08 -5.83
C LEU A 155 -5.84 8.03 -5.92
N ALA A 156 -4.72 7.54 -6.47
CA ALA A 156 -3.52 8.36 -6.66
C ALA A 156 -3.76 9.56 -7.59
N VAL A 157 -4.42 9.37 -8.73
CA VAL A 157 -4.73 10.46 -9.66
C VAL A 157 -5.59 11.52 -8.98
N ARG A 158 -6.64 11.10 -8.29
CA ARG A 158 -7.56 12.00 -7.58
C ARG A 158 -6.87 12.79 -6.46
N LEU A 159 -6.00 12.14 -5.67
CA LEU A 159 -5.20 12.82 -4.65
C LEU A 159 -4.27 13.88 -5.25
N LEU A 160 -3.57 13.53 -6.34
CA LEU A 160 -2.67 14.49 -7.01
C LEU A 160 -3.43 15.70 -7.56
N ARG A 161 -4.63 15.50 -8.13
CA ARG A 161 -5.50 16.60 -8.58
C ARG A 161 -6.04 17.45 -7.44
N ALA A 162 -6.28 16.85 -6.27
CA ALA A 162 -6.66 17.57 -5.05
C ALA A 162 -5.48 18.35 -4.42
N GLY A 163 -4.33 18.43 -5.08
CA GLY A 163 -3.16 19.17 -4.60
C GLY A 163 -2.23 18.37 -3.68
N ILE A 164 -2.55 17.10 -3.40
CA ILE A 164 -1.70 16.24 -2.58
C ILE A 164 -0.48 15.82 -3.38
N GLN A 165 0.69 15.91 -2.78
CA GLN A 165 1.94 15.51 -3.42
C GLN A 165 2.38 14.12 -2.98
N ARG A 166 3.23 13.48 -3.76
CA ARG A 166 3.80 12.18 -3.40
C ARG A 166 5.20 12.32 -2.81
N LYS A 167 5.41 11.61 -1.70
CA LYS A 167 6.69 11.37 -1.04
C LYS A 167 7.06 9.89 -1.16
N GLU A 168 8.34 9.60 -1.42
CA GLU A 168 8.86 8.23 -1.39
C GLU A 168 9.29 7.85 0.03
N GLY A 169 8.83 6.71 0.52
CA GLY A 169 9.21 6.17 1.82
C GLY A 169 10.47 5.28 1.79
N ARG A 170 10.93 4.86 0.60
CA ARG A 170 12.20 4.13 0.34
C ARG A 170 12.64 3.18 1.47
N SER A 171 13.73 3.49 2.15
CA SER A 171 14.34 2.71 3.22
C SER A 171 13.78 3.00 4.62
N ASP A 172 12.95 4.02 4.76
CA ASP A 172 12.28 4.33 6.03
C ASP A 172 11.08 3.42 6.28
N VAL A 173 10.34 3.05 5.23
CA VAL A 173 9.15 2.19 5.30
C VAL A 173 9.15 1.06 4.27
N PRO A 174 10.20 0.22 4.22
CA PRO A 174 10.19 -0.97 3.39
C PRO A 174 9.27 -2.04 4.01
N VAL A 175 8.57 -2.78 3.13
CA VAL A 175 7.89 -4.02 3.49
C VAL A 175 8.47 -5.19 2.70
N ILE A 176 8.47 -6.36 3.33
CA ILE A 176 8.87 -7.61 2.73
C ILE A 176 7.60 -8.29 2.25
N HIS A 177 7.41 -8.34 0.94
CA HIS A 177 6.21 -8.87 0.31
C HIS A 177 6.45 -10.35 0.03
N LEU A 178 5.65 -11.20 0.66
CA LEU A 178 5.63 -12.63 0.43
C LEU A 178 5.21 -12.92 -1.01
N TRP A 179 5.78 -13.94 -1.60
CA TRP A 179 5.34 -14.38 -2.92
C TRP A 179 3.94 -14.99 -2.82
N HIS A 180 3.08 -14.68 -3.78
CA HIS A 180 1.80 -15.32 -3.96
C HIS A 180 1.48 -15.46 -5.46
N LYS A 181 0.58 -16.39 -5.80
CA LYS A 181 0.06 -16.50 -7.16
C LYS A 181 -0.68 -15.23 -7.53
N LYS A 182 -0.51 -14.75 -8.76
CA LYS A 182 -1.22 -13.59 -9.27
C LYS A 182 -2.73 -13.87 -9.24
N GLY A 183 -3.51 -12.90 -8.76
CA GLY A 183 -4.97 -12.97 -8.80
C GLY A 183 -5.52 -12.96 -10.23
N ASP A 184 -6.79 -13.33 -10.37
CA ASP A 184 -7.51 -13.29 -11.64
C ASP A 184 -7.53 -11.86 -12.22
N ARG A 185 -7.25 -11.75 -13.52
CA ARG A 185 -7.16 -10.50 -14.27
C ARG A 185 -8.26 -10.37 -15.32
N SER A 186 -9.26 -11.25 -15.32
CA SER A 186 -10.40 -11.24 -16.23
C SER A 186 -11.09 -9.85 -16.32
N ALA A 187 -11.29 -9.18 -15.19
CA ALA A 187 -11.91 -7.85 -15.10
C ALA A 187 -10.98 -6.66 -15.44
N ASN A 188 -9.72 -6.91 -15.79
CA ASN A 188 -8.71 -5.85 -15.93
C ASN A 188 -9.05 -4.84 -17.05
N GLN A 189 -9.72 -5.29 -18.12
CA GLN A 189 -10.07 -4.42 -19.26
C GLN A 189 -11.08 -3.34 -18.86
N GLU A 190 -12.07 -3.68 -18.04
CA GLU A 190 -13.08 -2.72 -17.59
C GLU A 190 -12.48 -1.72 -16.59
N ASN A 191 -11.65 -2.19 -15.66
CA ASN A 191 -10.93 -1.31 -14.73
C ASN A 191 -9.92 -0.38 -15.44
N GLU A 192 -9.33 -0.84 -16.55
CA GLU A 192 -8.47 0.00 -17.40
C GLU A 192 -9.28 1.12 -18.07
N LYS A 193 -10.44 0.81 -18.66
CA LYS A 193 -11.35 1.82 -19.22
C LYS A 193 -11.79 2.85 -18.17
N ARG A 194 -12.10 2.40 -16.95
CA ARG A 194 -12.41 3.30 -15.83
C ARG A 194 -11.26 4.23 -15.51
N LEU A 195 -10.03 3.70 -15.41
CA LEU A 195 -8.86 4.53 -15.16
C LEU A 195 -8.62 5.52 -16.31
N GLU A 196 -8.80 5.12 -17.56
CA GLU A 196 -8.72 6.05 -18.69
C GLU A 196 -9.75 7.19 -18.57
N GLY A 197 -10.98 6.86 -18.16
CA GLY A 197 -12.01 7.85 -17.87
C GLY A 197 -11.58 8.82 -16.78
N VAL A 198 -11.03 8.33 -15.67
CA VAL A 198 -10.44 9.17 -14.61
C VAL A 198 -9.34 10.06 -15.18
N LEU A 199 -8.42 9.52 -15.98
CA LEU A 199 -7.30 10.27 -16.54
C LEU A 199 -7.74 11.40 -17.48
N ARG A 200 -8.88 11.26 -18.16
CA ARG A 200 -9.45 12.27 -19.06
C ARG A 200 -10.37 13.29 -18.38
N ALA A 201 -10.99 12.92 -17.26
CA ALA A 201 -11.88 13.80 -16.49
C ALA A 201 -11.12 14.62 -15.45
N ASP A 202 -11.74 15.68 -14.91
CA ASP A 202 -11.11 16.58 -13.93
C ASP A 202 -11.64 16.43 -12.50
N TYR A 203 -12.44 15.39 -12.23
CA TYR A 203 -12.95 15.18 -10.87
C TYR A 203 -11.86 14.70 -9.91
N THR A 204 -11.99 15.13 -8.66
CA THR A 204 -11.10 14.81 -7.54
C THR A 204 -11.72 13.82 -6.56
N ARG A 205 -13.04 13.57 -6.67
CA ARG A 205 -13.79 12.71 -5.73
C ARG A 205 -14.25 11.44 -6.41
N ALA A 206 -14.14 10.30 -5.72
CA ALA A 206 -14.69 9.03 -6.21
C ALA A 206 -16.22 9.14 -6.39
N PRO A 207 -16.78 8.72 -7.54
CA PRO A 207 -18.23 8.71 -7.76
C PRO A 207 -18.98 7.81 -6.78
N VAL A 208 -18.43 6.62 -6.52
CA VAL A 208 -18.94 5.67 -5.52
C VAL A 208 -17.82 5.44 -4.51
N GLY A 209 -17.87 6.08 -3.35
CA GLY A 209 -16.74 6.10 -2.43
C GLY A 209 -17.12 5.89 -0.97
N LEU A 210 -16.30 6.43 -0.07
CA LEU A 210 -16.42 6.27 1.38
C LEU A 210 -17.74 6.84 1.94
N LYS A 211 -18.17 8.01 1.45
CA LYS A 211 -19.44 8.63 1.80
C LYS A 211 -20.48 8.21 0.76
N ARG A 212 -21.54 7.54 1.23
CA ARG A 212 -22.72 7.16 0.45
C ARG A 212 -23.75 8.27 0.45
#